data_AF-A0A3S0DI42-F1
#
_entry.id   AF-A0A3S0DI42-F1
#
_cell.length_a   1.000
_cell.length_b   1.000
_cell.length_c   1.000
_cell.angle_alpha   90.00
_cell.angle_beta   90.00
_cell.angle_gamma   90.00
#
_symmetry.space_group_name_H-M   'P 1'
#
loop_
_entity.id
_entity.type
_entity.pdbx_description
1 polymer ?
#
loop_
_entity_poly.entity_id
_entity_poly.type
_entity_poly.pdbx_seq_one_letter_code
_entity_poly.pdbx_strand_id
1 'polypeptide(L)'
;MDILSLAGIVLALVAIIGGHLIEGGSLVSLFNPAAFVIVVLGTIAASLLGTPMTVFRGALRRLRWVFVPPPATHEELIEKIVGWSQIARRAGLLGLEDIIERETEPFTRKALQMLVDGADAETIRHAMEMELAA
;
A
#
# COMPACT_ATOMS: atom_id res chain seq x y z
N MET A 1 -5.46 -0.46 -11.31
CA MET A 1 -5.86 -1.86 -11.03
C MET A 1 -4.99 -2.78 -11.87
N ASP A 2 -4.44 -3.81 -11.26
CA ASP A 2 -3.76 -4.89 -11.95
C ASP A 2 -4.76 -5.84 -12.64
N ILE A 3 -4.28 -6.60 -13.61
CA ILE A 3 -5.10 -7.52 -14.43
C ILE A 3 -5.77 -8.58 -13.54
N LEU A 4 -5.11 -9.03 -12.46
CA LEU A 4 -5.67 -10.04 -11.56
C LEU A 4 -6.83 -9.48 -10.75
N SER A 5 -6.74 -8.25 -10.21
CA SER A 5 -7.87 -7.60 -9.54
C SER A 5 -9.09 -7.49 -10.46
N LEU A 6 -8.89 -7.11 -11.73
CA LEU A 6 -9.99 -7.03 -12.69
C LEU A 6 -10.58 -8.41 -12.99
N ALA A 7 -9.72 -9.41 -13.25
CA ALA A 7 -10.16 -10.78 -13.50
C ALA A 7 -10.93 -11.36 -12.31
N GLY A 8 -10.48 -11.09 -11.08
CA GLY A 8 -11.15 -11.52 -9.85
C GLY A 8 -12.55 -10.94 -9.71
N ILE A 9 -12.73 -9.64 -9.98
CA ILE A 9 -14.06 -8.99 -9.96
C ILE A 9 -14.99 -9.63 -10.98
N VAL A 10 -14.52 -9.83 -12.22
CA VAL A 10 -15.31 -10.46 -13.28
C VAL A 10 -15.70 -11.88 -12.89
N LEU A 11 -14.76 -12.67 -12.38
CA LEU A 11 -15.00 -14.05 -11.98
C LEU A 11 -15.99 -14.15 -10.80
N ALA A 12 -15.92 -13.23 -9.84
CA ALA A 12 -16.89 -13.14 -8.75
C ALA A 12 -18.30 -12.81 -9.26
N LEU A 13 -18.43 -11.85 -10.17
CA LEU A 13 -19.73 -11.52 -10.77
C LEU A 13 -20.32 -12.69 -11.57
N VAL A 14 -19.49 -13.37 -12.37
CA VAL A 14 -19.92 -14.56 -13.13
C VAL A 14 -20.33 -15.69 -12.19
N ALA A 15 -19.61 -15.91 -11.09
CA ALA A 15 -19.96 -16.94 -10.11
C ALA A 15 -21.30 -16.65 -9.43
N ILE A 16 -21.54 -15.40 -9.01
CA ILE A 16 -22.80 -14.99 -8.35
C ILE A 16 -23.97 -15.10 -9.33
N ILE A 17 -23.84 -14.52 -10.51
CA ILE A 17 -24.90 -14.51 -11.53
C ILE A 17 -25.16 -15.92 -12.05
N GLY A 18 -24.10 -16.65 -12.38
CA GLY A 18 -24.17 -18.02 -12.89
C GLY A 18 -24.77 -18.98 -11.87
N GLY A 19 -24.32 -18.92 -10.61
CA GLY A 19 -24.87 -19.75 -9.53
C GLY A 19 -26.37 -19.50 -9.33
N HIS A 20 -26.78 -18.23 -9.30
CA HIS A 20 -28.18 -17.87 -9.10
C HIS A 20 -29.09 -18.27 -10.27
N LEU A 21 -28.58 -18.19 -11.51
CA LEU A 21 -29.30 -18.65 -12.70
C LEU A 21 -29.45 -20.17 -12.75
N ILE A 22 -28.45 -20.93 -12.30
CA ILE A 22 -28.52 -22.40 -12.23
C ILE A 22 -29.63 -22.85 -11.25
N GLU A 23 -29.81 -22.12 -10.15
CA GLU A 23 -30.90 -22.35 -9.19
C GLU A 23 -32.29 -21.92 -9.73
N GLY A 24 -32.37 -21.38 -10.95
CA GLY A 24 -33.61 -20.89 -11.55
C GLY A 24 -34.06 -19.53 -10.97
N GLY A 25 -33.18 -18.82 -10.28
CA GLY A 25 -33.45 -17.51 -9.70
C GLY A 25 -33.55 -16.42 -10.77
N SER A 26 -34.42 -15.42 -10.54
CA SER A 26 -34.44 -14.21 -11.37
C SER A 26 -33.34 -13.24 -10.92
N LEU A 27 -32.72 -12.53 -11.85
CA LEU A 27 -31.69 -11.52 -11.52
C LEU A 27 -32.26 -10.37 -10.67
N VAL A 28 -33.56 -10.11 -10.78
CA VAL A 28 -34.25 -9.08 -10.00
C VAL A 28 -34.30 -9.44 -8.51
N SER A 29 -34.32 -10.73 -8.16
CA SER A 29 -34.35 -11.14 -6.75
C SER A 29 -33.02 -10.93 -6.02
N LEU A 30 -31.91 -10.79 -6.76
CA LEU A 30 -30.62 -10.39 -6.18
C LEU A 30 -30.64 -8.94 -5.69
N PHE A 31 -31.50 -8.10 -6.26
CA PHE A 31 -31.59 -6.69 -5.89
C PHE A 31 -32.56 -6.49 -4.71
N ASN A 32 -32.13 -6.90 -3.52
CA ASN A 32 -32.90 -6.78 -2.28
C ASN A 32 -32.32 -5.66 -1.38
N PRO A 33 -33.00 -4.50 -1.26
CA PRO A 33 -32.54 -3.40 -0.42
C PRO A 33 -32.38 -3.77 1.06
N ALA A 34 -33.25 -4.63 1.58
CA ALA A 34 -33.17 -5.05 2.98
C ALA A 34 -31.91 -5.90 3.23
N ALA A 35 -31.64 -6.86 2.34
CA ALA A 35 -30.41 -7.67 2.41
C ALA A 35 -29.16 -6.80 2.28
N PHE A 36 -29.16 -5.82 1.37
CA PHE A 36 -28.07 -4.86 1.22
C PHE A 36 -27.79 -4.07 2.51
N VAL A 37 -28.84 -3.53 3.15
CA VAL A 37 -28.72 -2.77 4.40
C VAL A 37 -28.13 -3.64 5.51
N ILE A 38 -28.63 -4.87 5.68
CA ILE A 38 -28.16 -5.79 6.72
C ILE A 38 -26.68 -6.13 6.52
N VAL A 39 -26.28 -6.49 5.30
CA VAL A 39 -24.90 -6.90 5.01
C VAL A 39 -23.96 -5.70 5.12
N VAL A 40 -24.26 -4.58 4.46
CA VAL A 40 -23.36 -3.41 4.44
C VAL A 40 -23.23 -2.78 5.81
N LEU A 41 -24.35 -2.47 6.49
CA LEU A 41 -24.27 -1.88 7.83
C LEU A 41 -23.73 -2.88 8.85
N GLY A 42 -24.07 -4.16 8.73
CA GLY A 42 -23.54 -5.22 9.60
C GLY A 42 -22.03 -5.34 9.50
N THR A 43 -21.47 -5.37 8.29
CA THR A 43 -20.01 -5.42 8.08
C THR A 43 -19.33 -4.15 8.59
N ILE A 44 -19.91 -2.97 8.36
CA ILE A 44 -19.35 -1.71 8.89
C ILE A 44 -19.37 -1.71 10.42
N ALA A 45 -20.48 -2.12 11.04
CA ALA A 45 -20.61 -2.19 12.49
C ALA A 45 -19.65 -3.21 13.12
N ALA A 46 -19.54 -4.41 12.53
CA ALA A 46 -18.59 -5.43 12.96
C ALA A 46 -17.14 -4.94 12.82
N SER A 47 -16.83 -4.23 11.75
CA SER A 47 -15.50 -3.64 11.52
C SER A 47 -15.19 -2.53 12.53
N LEU A 48 -16.16 -1.67 12.88
CA LEU A 48 -16.01 -0.65 13.91
C LEU A 48 -15.83 -1.25 15.31
N LEU A 49 -16.49 -2.38 15.59
CA LEU A 49 -16.36 -3.09 16.86
C LEU A 49 -15.00 -3.79 17.00
N GLY A 50 -14.52 -4.41 15.91
CA GLY A 50 -13.29 -5.21 15.92
C GLY A 50 -12.00 -4.41 15.72
N THR A 51 -12.06 -3.14 15.31
CA THR A 51 -10.87 -2.38 14.91
C THR A 51 -10.79 -1.02 15.62
N PRO A 52 -9.62 -0.62 16.16
CA PRO A 52 -9.43 0.73 16.70
C PRO A 52 -9.77 1.81 15.67
N MET A 53 -10.37 2.91 16.14
CA MET A 53 -10.84 4.00 15.28
C MET A 53 -9.73 4.61 14.40
N THR A 54 -8.49 4.64 14.89
CA THR A 54 -7.30 5.10 14.15
C THR A 54 -7.03 4.23 12.92
N VAL A 55 -7.08 2.91 13.10
CA VAL A 55 -6.88 1.92 12.03
C VAL A 55 -8.02 1.98 11.03
N PHE A 56 -9.28 2.04 11.50
CA PHE A 56 -10.45 2.11 10.63
C PHE A 56 -10.42 3.35 9.71
N ARG A 57 -10.11 4.52 10.25
CA ARG A 57 -9.95 5.77 9.46
C ARG A 57 -8.78 5.67 8.49
N GLY A 58 -7.67 5.04 8.89
CA GLY A 58 -6.53 4.78 8.01
C GLY A 58 -6.90 3.88 6.84
N ALA A 59 -7.61 2.79 7.10
CA ALA A 59 -8.10 1.85 6.09
C ALA A 59 -9.03 2.55 5.09
N LEU A 60 -9.98 3.36 5.57
CA LEU A 60 -10.90 4.10 4.71
C LEU A 60 -10.17 5.08 3.77
N ARG A 61 -9.13 5.78 4.24
CA ARG A 61 -8.30 6.65 3.41
C ARG A 61 -7.53 5.90 2.32
N ARG A 62 -7.10 4.66 2.61
CA ARG A 62 -6.36 3.80 1.68
C ARG A 62 -7.25 3.00 0.74
N LEU A 63 -8.58 3.01 0.92
CA LEU A 63 -9.51 2.29 0.04
C LEU A 63 -9.34 2.64 -1.44
N ARG A 64 -8.95 3.89 -1.75
CA ARG A 64 -8.64 4.32 -3.12
C ARG A 64 -7.53 3.51 -3.79
N TRP A 65 -6.62 2.92 -3.02
CA TRP A 65 -5.50 2.13 -3.55
C TRP A 65 -5.94 0.82 -4.18
N VAL A 66 -7.13 0.32 -3.84
CA VAL A 66 -7.73 -0.86 -4.48
C VAL A 66 -7.95 -0.60 -5.98
N PHE A 67 -8.36 0.62 -6.33
CA PHE A 67 -8.61 1.01 -7.72
C PHE A 67 -7.36 1.62 -8.37
N VAL A 68 -6.64 2.46 -7.62
CA VAL A 68 -5.46 3.18 -8.08
C VAL A 68 -4.30 2.86 -7.14
N PRO A 69 -3.62 1.71 -7.34
CA PRO A 69 -2.45 1.38 -6.53
C PRO A 69 -1.37 2.44 -6.75
N PRO A 70 -0.61 2.80 -5.70
CA PRO A 70 0.54 3.67 -5.89
C PRO A 70 1.52 3.02 -6.89
N PRO A 71 2.21 3.82 -7.72
CA PRO A 71 3.16 3.28 -8.68
C PRO A 71 4.24 2.48 -7.94
N ALA A 72 4.48 1.25 -8.40
CA ALA A 72 5.53 0.40 -7.88
C ALA A 72 6.86 0.82 -8.54
N THR A 73 7.52 1.82 -8.00
CA THR A 73 8.73 2.45 -8.57
C THR A 73 10.01 1.68 -8.25
N HIS A 74 10.01 0.35 -8.40
CA HIS A 74 11.19 -0.47 -8.08
C HIS A 74 12.38 -0.11 -8.96
N GLU A 75 12.13 0.15 -10.24
CA GLU A 75 13.17 0.50 -11.21
C GLU A 75 13.77 1.88 -10.91
N GLU A 76 12.93 2.88 -10.64
CA GLU A 76 13.37 4.20 -10.20
C GLU A 76 14.15 4.15 -8.87
N LEU A 77 13.75 3.26 -7.94
CA LEU A 77 14.45 3.08 -6.68
C LEU A 77 15.85 2.48 -6.88
N ILE A 78 15.97 1.50 -7.78
CA ILE A 78 17.27 0.91 -8.14
C ILE A 78 18.16 2.00 -8.76
N GLU A 79 17.65 2.77 -9.72
CA GLU A 79 18.39 3.87 -10.34
C GLU A 79 18.86 4.90 -9.31
N LYS A 80 18.00 5.28 -8.37
CA LYS A 80 18.33 6.17 -7.25
C LYS A 80 19.49 5.61 -6.41
N ILE A 81 19.39 4.36 -5.95
CA ILE A 81 20.40 3.72 -5.10
C ILE A 81 21.75 3.64 -5.83
N VAL A 82 21.74 3.23 -7.11
CA VAL A 82 22.96 3.17 -7.93
C VAL A 82 23.56 4.57 -8.11
N GLY A 83 22.71 5.58 -8.35
CA GLY A 83 23.14 6.98 -8.46
C GLY A 83 23.84 7.47 -7.18
N TRP A 84 23.25 7.21 -6.01
CA TRP A 84 23.86 7.58 -4.72
C TRP A 84 25.19 6.86 -4.49
N SER A 85 25.29 5.57 -4.84
CA SER A 85 26.54 4.82 -4.76
C SER A 85 27.66 5.46 -5.62
N GLN A 86 27.32 5.90 -6.84
CA GLN A 86 28.29 6.58 -7.71
C GLN A 86 28.74 7.92 -7.14
N ILE A 87 27.83 8.71 -6.57
CA ILE A 87 28.14 9.98 -5.90
C ILE A 87 29.06 9.73 -4.71
N ALA A 88 28.68 8.81 -3.82
CA ALA A 88 29.46 8.44 -2.64
C ALA A 88 30.89 7.98 -3.01
N ARG A 89 31.05 7.25 -4.12
CA ARG A 89 32.37 6.80 -4.59
C ARG A 89 33.24 7.93 -5.14
N ARG A 90 32.65 8.97 -5.75
CA ARG A 90 33.37 10.08 -6.39
C ARG A 90 33.66 11.23 -5.44
N ALA A 91 32.67 11.63 -4.65
CA ALA A 91 32.69 12.82 -3.79
C ALA A 91 32.74 12.48 -2.29
N GLY A 92 32.68 11.20 -1.92
CA GLY A 92 32.52 10.77 -0.52
C GLY A 92 31.08 10.91 -0.04
N LEU A 93 30.83 10.56 1.22
CA LEU A 93 29.49 10.54 1.81
C LEU A 93 28.87 11.95 1.92
N LEU A 94 29.68 12.98 2.16
CA LEU A 94 29.26 14.39 2.20
C LEU A 94 28.60 14.85 0.88
N GLY A 95 28.96 14.23 -0.25
CA GLY A 95 28.31 14.51 -1.53
C GLY A 95 26.83 14.10 -1.60
N LEU A 96 26.32 13.39 -0.59
CA LEU A 96 24.91 13.02 -0.46
C LEU A 96 24.08 14.08 0.28
N GLU A 97 24.68 15.11 0.88
CA GLU A 97 23.94 16.18 1.59
C GLU A 97 22.93 16.90 0.67
N ASP A 98 23.36 17.27 -0.54
CA ASP A 98 22.50 17.88 -1.55
C ASP A 98 21.31 16.98 -1.97
N ILE A 99 21.49 15.66 -1.86
CA ILE A 99 20.45 14.68 -2.20
C ILE A 99 19.43 14.56 -1.06
N ILE A 100 19.89 14.59 0.19
CA ILE A 100 19.04 14.53 1.39
C ILE A 100 17.99 15.66 1.36
N GLU A 101 18.40 16.88 0.99
CA GLU A 101 17.48 18.03 0.92
C GLU A 101 16.39 17.85 -0.14
N ARG A 102 16.71 17.14 -1.24
CA ARG A 102 15.82 16.96 -2.38
C ARG A 102 14.94 15.71 -2.27
N GLU A 103 15.32 14.74 -1.44
CA GLU A 103 14.57 13.50 -1.29
C GLU A 103 13.25 13.76 -0.56
N THR A 104 12.14 13.40 -1.21
CA THR A 104 10.78 13.67 -0.71
C THR A 104 10.30 12.61 0.28
N GLU A 105 10.86 11.41 0.18
CA GLU A 105 10.42 10.26 0.96
C GLU A 105 11.14 10.25 2.33
N PRO A 106 10.40 10.38 3.46
CA PRO A 106 11.01 10.54 4.78
C PRO A 106 11.89 9.38 5.22
N PHE A 107 11.52 8.13 4.90
CA PHE A 107 12.27 6.94 5.30
C PHE A 107 13.66 6.92 4.65
N THR A 108 13.71 7.16 3.34
CA THR A 108 14.94 7.25 2.54
C THR A 108 15.80 8.42 3.01
N ARG A 109 15.20 9.60 3.25
CA ARG A 109 15.92 10.78 3.73
C ARG A 109 16.62 10.51 5.06
N LYS A 110 15.94 9.85 6.00
CA LYS A 110 16.50 9.50 7.30
C LYS A 110 17.64 8.50 7.17
N ALA A 111 17.50 7.48 6.32
CA ALA A 111 18.57 6.52 6.05
C ALA A 111 19.83 7.20 5.49
N LEU A 112 19.66 8.13 4.54
CA LEU A 112 20.76 8.91 3.96
C LEU A 112 21.42 9.83 4.99
N GLN A 113 20.64 10.47 5.88
CA GLN A 113 21.19 11.29 6.97
C GLN A 113 22.07 10.45 7.91
N MET A 114 21.58 9.30 8.38
CA MET A 114 22.36 8.42 9.24
C MET A 114 23.66 7.95 8.57
N LEU A 115 23.63 7.74 7.25
CA LEU A 115 24.81 7.39 6.47
C LEU A 115 25.84 8.53 6.44
N VAL A 116 25.39 9.78 6.22
CA VAL A 116 26.28 10.97 6.22
C VAL A 116 26.83 11.25 7.62
N ASP A 117 26.03 11.03 8.66
CA ASP A 117 26.42 11.14 10.07
C ASP A 117 27.43 10.06 10.50
N GLY A 118 27.73 9.10 9.62
CA GLY A 118 28.74 8.07 9.85
C GLY A 118 28.26 6.88 10.68
N ALA A 119 26.95 6.66 10.77
CA ALA A 119 26.43 5.44 11.39
C ALA A 119 26.87 4.21 10.58
N ASP A 120 27.20 3.13 11.29
CA ASP A 120 27.55 1.87 10.65
C ASP A 120 26.32 1.19 10.02
N ALA A 121 26.56 0.27 9.09
CA ALA A 121 25.50 -0.39 8.33
C ALA A 121 24.53 -1.19 9.20
N GLU A 122 24.98 -1.75 10.33
CA GLU A 122 24.14 -2.54 11.22
C GLU A 122 23.21 -1.64 12.03
N THR A 123 23.70 -0.51 12.53
CA THR A 123 22.88 0.51 13.20
C THR A 123 21.82 1.08 12.27
N ILE A 124 22.19 1.43 11.03
CA ILE A 124 21.24 1.92 10.02
C ILE A 124 20.16 0.86 9.76
N ARG A 125 20.56 -0.40 9.53
CA ARG A 125 19.62 -1.50 9.30
C ARG A 125 18.63 -1.65 10.44
N HIS A 126 19.09 -1.71 11.68
CA HIS A 126 18.22 -1.84 12.85
C HIS A 126 17.26 -0.66 12.98
N ALA A 127 17.73 0.58 12.77
CA ALA A 127 16.88 1.76 12.84
C ALA A 127 15.78 1.76 11.77
N MET A 128 16.12 1.35 10.55
CA MET A 128 15.17 1.27 9.43
C MET A 128 14.19 0.11 9.58
N GLU A 129 14.63 -1.04 10.10
CA GLU A 129 13.75 -2.17 10.43
C GLU A 129 12.73 -1.80 11.52
N MET A 130 13.16 -1.06 12.54
CA MET A 130 12.26 -0.57 13.59
C MET A 130 11.22 0.42 13.05
N GLU A 131 11.57 1.24 12.06
CA GLU A 131 10.66 2.19 11.43
C GLU A 131 9.66 1.51 10.48
N LEU A 132 10.08 0.46 9.78
CA LEU A 132 9.17 -0.38 8.97
C LEU A 132 8.14 -1.13 9.82
N ALA A 133 8.48 -1.48 11.07
CA ALA A 133 7.61 -2.20 11.98
C ALA A 133 6.59 -1.30 12.72
N ALA A 134 6.79 0.02 12.71
CA ALA A 134 5.97 1.01 13.42
C ALA A 134 4.74 1.47 12.60
#